data_AF-A0A834WCP4-F1
#
_entry.id   AF-A0A834WCP4-F1
#
_cell.length_a   1.000
_cell.length_b   1.000
_cell.length_c   1.000
_cell.angle_alpha   90.00
_cell.angle_beta   90.00
_cell.angle_gamma   90.00
#
_symmetry.space_group_name_H-M   'P 1'
#
loop_
_entity.id
_entity.type
_entity.pdbx_description
1 polymer ?
#
loop_
_entity_poly.entity_id
_entity_poly.type
_entity_poly.pdbx_seq_one_letter_code
_entity_poly.pdbx_strand_id
1 'polypeptide(L)'
;MLLLDAFNKDRASLPQPLPNPPPLAPLPVVTPDPRTQEMINEKLKKAEDLGEQGMVDEAQKALEEAEALKKLPSRQEPVLDSSKYTAADVRITDQKLRVCDICGAFLSVYDR
;
A
#
# COMPACT_ATOMS: atom_id res chain seq x y z
N MET A 1 19.58 23.81 42.67
CA MET A 1 19.07 22.71 41.82
C MET A 1 19.09 23.21 40.39
N LEU A 2 19.89 22.58 39.52
CA LEU A 2 20.14 23.06 38.16
C LEU A 2 18.88 22.87 37.31
N LEU A 3 18.56 23.81 36.43
CA LEU A 3 17.43 23.74 35.48
C LEU A 3 17.39 22.40 34.70
N LEU A 4 18.56 21.79 34.51
CA LEU A 4 18.71 20.49 33.87
C LEU A 4 18.04 19.35 34.67
N ASP A 5 18.08 19.40 36.00
CA ASP A 5 17.45 18.40 36.87
C ASP A 5 15.91 18.50 36.82
N ALA A 6 15.39 19.74 36.72
CA ALA A 6 13.97 19.97 36.56
C ALA A 6 13.48 19.44 35.19
N PHE A 7 14.23 19.70 34.13
CA PHE A 7 13.90 19.21 32.78
C PHE A 7 13.92 17.68 32.68
N ASN A 8 14.92 17.05 33.30
CA ASN A 8 15.01 15.58 33.34
C ASN A 8 13.85 14.94 34.11
N LYS A 9 13.39 15.59 35.18
CA LYS A 9 12.28 15.11 36.00
C LYS A 9 10.92 15.24 35.30
N ASP A 10 10.72 16.33 34.56
CA ASP A 10 9.52 16.56 33.76
C ASP A 10 9.41 15.54 32.62
N ARG A 11 10.53 15.30 31.93
CA ARG A 11 10.64 14.27 30.88
C ARG A 11 10.37 12.85 31.39
N ALA A 12 10.80 12.53 32.61
CA ALA A 12 10.56 11.22 33.23
C ALA A 12 9.10 11.01 33.67
N SER A 13 8.34 12.10 33.83
CA SER A 13 6.94 12.06 34.25
C SER A 13 5.96 11.97 33.07
N LEU A 14 6.46 12.11 31.83
CA LEU A 14 5.65 11.94 30.63
C LEU A 14 5.28 10.46 30.45
N PRO A 15 4.00 10.15 30.15
CA PRO A 15 3.59 8.79 29.85
C PRO A 15 4.41 8.25 28.68
N GLN A 16 4.93 7.02 28.85
CA GLN A 16 5.68 6.34 27.80
C GLN A 16 4.81 6.25 26.53
N PRO A 17 5.40 6.42 25.34
CA PRO A 17 4.70 6.16 24.08
C PRO A 17 4.09 4.76 24.14
N LEU A 18 2.82 4.63 23.75
CA LEU A 18 2.17 3.33 23.64
C LEU A 18 3.06 2.39 22.82
N PRO A 19 3.21 1.11 23.22
CA PRO A 19 3.99 0.16 22.44
C PRO A 19 3.46 0.14 21.02
N ASN A 20 4.37 0.20 20.04
CA ASN A 20 4.01 0.12 18.63
C ASN A 20 3.04 -1.04 18.42
N PRO A 21 1.97 -0.86 17.64
CA PRO A 21 1.08 -1.96 17.30
C PRO A 21 1.91 -3.12 16.72
N PRO A 22 1.52 -4.38 17.00
CA PRO A 22 2.22 -5.53 16.45
C PRO A 22 2.35 -5.34 14.92
N PRO A 23 3.49 -5.73 14.32
CA PRO A 23 3.66 -5.62 12.89
C PRO A 23 2.47 -6.28 12.21
N LEU A 24 1.77 -5.52 11.37
CA LEU A 24 0.67 -6.03 10.56
C LEU A 24 1.18 -7.30 9.86
N ALA A 25 0.46 -8.41 10.03
CA ALA A 25 0.81 -9.65 9.37
C ALA A 25 1.07 -9.37 7.88
N PRO A 26 2.15 -9.91 7.28
CA PRO A 26 2.39 -9.73 5.86
C PRO A 26 1.11 -10.11 5.11
N LEU A 27 0.57 -9.14 4.35
CA LEU A 27 -0.50 -9.44 3.41
C LEU A 27 -0.01 -10.61 2.54
N PRO A 28 -0.83 -11.64 2.30
CA PRO A 28 -0.44 -12.70 1.39
C PRO A 28 -0.22 -12.04 0.03
N VAL A 29 1.04 -11.85 -0.35
CA VAL A 29 1.41 -11.54 -1.72
C VAL A 29 0.99 -12.78 -2.49
N VAL A 30 -0.12 -12.67 -3.22
CA VAL A 30 -0.53 -13.71 -4.16
C VAL A 30 0.52 -13.69 -5.27
N THR A 31 1.60 -14.42 -5.06
CA THR A 31 2.61 -14.66 -6.08
C THR A 31 1.91 -15.40 -7.22
N PRO A 32 1.91 -14.85 -8.45
CA PRO A 32 1.38 -15.57 -9.60
C PRO A 32 2.05 -16.95 -9.67
N ASP A 33 1.25 -17.99 -9.93
CA ASP A 33 1.78 -19.33 -10.11
C ASP A 33 2.91 -19.30 -11.15
N PRO A 34 4.05 -19.98 -10.95
CA PRO A 34 5.21 -19.89 -11.83
C PRO A 34 4.86 -20.16 -13.29
N ARG A 35 3.90 -21.04 -13.57
CA ARG A 35 3.42 -21.31 -14.93
C ARG A 35 2.68 -20.12 -15.54
N THR A 36 1.94 -19.37 -14.73
CA THR A 36 1.24 -18.14 -15.16
C THR A 36 2.23 -17.01 -15.42
N GLN A 37 3.27 -16.91 -14.58
CA GLN A 37 4.38 -15.97 -14.78
C GLN A 37 5.10 -16.23 -16.12
N GLU A 38 5.36 -17.49 -16.46
CA GLU A 38 5.97 -17.86 -17.75
C GLU A 38 5.10 -17.44 -18.95
N MET A 39 3.78 -17.69 -18.91
CA MET A 39 2.85 -17.26 -19.96
C MET A 39 2.79 -15.74 -20.11
N ILE A 40 2.84 -15.00 -18.99
CA ILE A 40 2.90 -13.53 -19.00
C ILE A 40 4.18 -13.05 -19.67
N ASN A 41 5.33 -13.64 -19.32
CA ASN A 41 6.62 -13.28 -19.90
C ASN A 41 6.65 -13.55 -21.42
N GLU A 42 6.09 -14.66 -21.87
CA GLU A 42 5.96 -14.95 -23.31
C GLU A 42 5.11 -13.90 -24.03
N LYS A 43 3.99 -13.49 -23.43
CA LYS A 43 3.11 -12.46 -24.01
C LYS A 43 3.76 -11.08 -24.04
N LEU A 44 4.52 -10.72 -23.00
CA LEU A 44 5.29 -9.48 -22.97
C LEU A 44 6.36 -9.45 -24.05
N LYS A 45 7.15 -10.52 -24.18
CA LYS A 45 8.16 -10.64 -25.24
C LYS A 45 7.54 -10.50 -26.63
N LYS A 46 6.40 -11.14 -26.85
CA LYS A 46 5.68 -10.99 -28.12
C LYS A 46 5.20 -9.56 -28.38
N ALA A 47 4.76 -8.84 -27.35
CA ALA A 47 4.38 -7.44 -27.49
C ALA A 47 5.58 -6.56 -27.87
N GLU A 48 6.76 -6.83 -27.31
CA GLU A 48 8.02 -6.14 -27.67
C GLU A 48 8.38 -6.38 -29.14
N ASP A 49 8.40 -7.64 -29.59
CA ASP A 49 8.70 -8.01 -30.98
C ASP A 49 7.72 -7.35 -31.98
N LEU A 50 6.43 -7.28 -31.64
CA LEU A 50 5.40 -6.61 -32.46
C LEU A 50 5.60 -5.09 -32.47
N GLY A 51 6.00 -4.51 -31.34
CA GLY A 51 6.33 -3.09 -31.22
C GLY A 51 7.51 -2.68 -32.09
N GLU A 52 8.58 -3.50 -32.14
CA GLU A 52 9.74 -3.27 -33.02
C GLU A 52 9.37 -3.30 -34.51
N GLN A 53 8.38 -4.12 -34.87
CA GLN A 53 7.84 -4.21 -36.23
C GLN A 53 6.87 -3.06 -36.58
N GLY A 54 6.55 -2.18 -35.62
CA GLY A 54 5.60 -1.08 -35.80
C GLY A 54 4.13 -1.52 -35.78
N MET A 55 3.84 -2.77 -35.39
CA MET A 55 2.50 -3.32 -35.25
C MET A 55 1.91 -2.96 -33.88
N VAL A 56 1.57 -1.66 -33.72
CA VAL A 56 1.14 -1.08 -32.44
C VAL A 56 -0.19 -1.68 -31.95
N ASP A 57 -1.15 -1.88 -32.85
CA ASP A 57 -2.46 -2.43 -32.48
C ASP A 57 -2.34 -3.88 -31.95
N GLU A 58 -1.52 -4.70 -32.62
CA GLU A 58 -1.25 -6.06 -32.19
C GLU A 58 -0.42 -6.13 -30.90
N ALA A 59 0.58 -5.25 -30.74
CA ALA A 59 1.39 -5.16 -29.53
C ALA A 59 0.54 -4.76 -28.32
N GLN A 60 -0.35 -3.77 -28.48
CA GLN A 60 -1.25 -3.33 -27.43
C GLN A 60 -2.21 -4.44 -27.01
N LYS A 61 -2.76 -5.20 -27.97
CA LYS A 61 -3.60 -6.36 -27.67
C LYS A 61 -2.83 -7.45 -26.91
N ALA A 62 -1.59 -7.75 -27.29
CA ALA A 62 -0.76 -8.73 -26.60
C ALA A 62 -0.43 -8.32 -25.16
N LEU A 63 -0.24 -7.01 -24.92
CA LEU A 63 -0.03 -6.45 -23.59
C LEU A 63 -1.28 -6.56 -22.71
N GLU A 64 -2.46 -6.26 -23.26
CA GLU A 64 -3.74 -6.40 -22.55
C GLU A 64 -4.01 -7.86 -22.16
N GLU A 65 -3.68 -8.83 -23.03
CA GLU A 65 -3.76 -10.26 -22.71
C GLU A 65 -2.79 -10.64 -21.56
N ALA A 66 -1.58 -10.09 -21.53
CA ALA A 66 -0.62 -10.31 -20.45
C ALA A 66 -1.12 -9.73 -19.12
N GLU A 67 -1.73 -8.54 -19.15
CA GLU A 67 -2.34 -7.92 -17.98
C GLU A 67 -3.56 -8.70 -17.48
N ALA A 68 -4.38 -9.25 -18.38
CA ALA A 68 -5.50 -10.11 -18.01
C ALA A 68 -5.01 -11.37 -17.28
N LEU A 69 -3.94 -12.01 -17.76
CA LEU A 69 -3.32 -13.16 -17.07
C LEU A 69 -2.77 -12.78 -15.69
N LYS A 70 -2.22 -11.58 -15.54
CA LYS A 70 -1.77 -11.04 -14.24
C LYS A 70 -2.94 -10.66 -13.31
N LYS A 71 -4.11 -10.32 -13.87
CA LYS A 71 -5.38 -10.04 -13.16
C LYS A 71 -6.25 -11.28 -12.92
N LEU A 72 -5.84 -12.44 -13.43
CA LEU A 72 -6.40 -13.76 -13.10
C LEU A 72 -5.56 -14.54 -12.06
N PRO A 73 -5.00 -13.95 -10.98
CA PRO A 73 -4.61 -14.77 -9.86
C PRO A 73 -5.92 -15.39 -9.36
N SER A 74 -6.02 -16.73 -9.48
CA SER A 74 -7.04 -17.60 -8.89
C SER A 74 -8.18 -16.86 -8.22
N ARG A 75 -9.39 -16.92 -8.82
CA ARG A 75 -10.68 -16.55 -8.22
C ARG A 75 -10.69 -16.82 -6.69
N GLN A 76 -10.24 -15.83 -5.94
CA GLN A 76 -10.62 -15.55 -4.59
C GLN A 76 -11.27 -14.18 -4.69
N GLU A 77 -12.49 -14.20 -5.24
CA GLU A 77 -13.54 -13.50 -4.51
C GLU A 77 -13.53 -14.14 -3.11
N PRO A 78 -13.31 -13.34 -2.08
CA PRO A 78 -14.29 -12.41 -1.62
C PRO A 78 -14.06 -11.13 -2.44
N VAL A 79 -15.07 -10.66 -3.16
CA VAL A 79 -15.73 -9.42 -2.73
C VAL A 79 -15.04 -8.93 -1.47
N LEU A 80 -14.00 -8.11 -1.64
CA LEU A 80 -13.57 -7.22 -0.58
C LEU A 80 -14.77 -6.32 -0.39
N ASP A 81 -15.71 -6.87 0.37
CA ASP A 81 -16.75 -6.17 1.05
C ASP A 81 -16.03 -4.95 1.57
N SER A 82 -16.49 -3.76 1.17
CA SER A 82 -16.02 -2.51 1.76
C SER A 82 -16.12 -2.55 3.30
N SER A 83 -16.73 -3.59 3.89
CA SER A 83 -16.73 -3.97 5.30
C SER A 83 -15.45 -4.63 5.85
N LYS A 84 -14.37 -4.85 5.07
CA LYS A 84 -13.03 -5.13 5.63
C LYS A 84 -12.11 -3.91 5.61
N TYR A 85 -12.68 -2.73 5.75
CA TYR A 85 -11.95 -1.62 6.35
C TYR A 85 -11.71 -2.04 7.80
N THR A 86 -10.47 -2.40 8.16
CA THR A 86 -10.17 -2.81 9.53
C THR A 86 -10.61 -1.68 10.47
N ALA A 87 -11.03 -1.99 11.69
CA ALA A 87 -11.46 -0.95 12.64
C ALA A 87 -10.36 0.09 12.92
N ALA A 88 -9.11 -0.14 12.50
CA ALA A 88 -8.03 0.83 12.47
C ALA A 88 -8.04 1.72 11.22
N ASP A 89 -8.27 1.16 10.03
CA ASP A 89 -8.46 1.93 8.79
C ASP A 89 -9.69 2.84 8.88
N VAL A 90 -10.82 2.37 9.43
CA VAL A 90 -12.03 3.19 9.64
C VAL A 90 -11.74 4.37 10.56
N ARG A 91 -10.87 4.19 11.55
CA ARG A 91 -10.45 5.28 12.43
C ARG A 91 -9.52 6.27 11.73
N ILE A 92 -8.70 5.82 10.78
CA ILE A 92 -7.81 6.71 10.01
C ILE A 92 -8.63 7.57 9.04
N THR A 93 -9.71 7.05 8.45
CA THR A 93 -10.61 7.85 7.61
C THR A 93 -11.60 8.72 8.38
N ASP A 94 -11.99 8.33 9.59
CA ASP A 94 -12.89 9.14 10.45
C ASP A 94 -12.14 10.23 11.26
N GLN A 95 -10.81 10.12 11.39
CA GLN A 95 -10.02 11.25 11.90
C GLN A 95 -10.00 12.37 10.87
N LYS A 96 -10.72 13.46 11.17
CA LYS A 96 -10.64 14.70 10.41
C LYS A 96 -9.22 15.25 10.53
N LEU A 97 -8.40 15.03 9.51
CA LEU A 97 -7.03 15.52 9.40
C LEU A 97 -6.99 16.78 8.54
N ARG A 98 -6.10 17.71 8.88
CA ARG A 98 -5.70 18.84 8.05
C ARG A 98 -4.27 18.64 7.57
N VAL A 99 -3.94 19.11 6.36
CA VAL A 99 -2.55 19.15 5.88
C VAL A 99 -1.89 20.42 6.42
N CYS A 100 -0.68 20.31 6.94
CA CYS A 100 0.12 21.45 7.35
C CYS A 100 0.67 22.18 6.12
N ASP A 101 0.39 23.49 6.00
CA ASP A 101 0.86 24.30 4.87
C ASP A 101 2.38 24.51 4.83
N ILE A 102 3.08 24.21 5.94
CA ILE A 102 4.53 24.43 6.07
C ILE A 102 5.31 23.15 5.73
N CYS A 103 4.89 22.01 6.28
CA CYS A 103 5.63 20.75 6.17
C CYS A 103 4.87 19.61 5.51
N GLY A 104 3.60 19.79 5.14
CA GLY A 104 2.79 18.77 4.47
C GLY A 104 2.35 17.60 5.35
N ALA A 105 2.65 17.62 6.66
CA ALA A 105 2.20 16.59 7.58
C ALA A 105 0.68 16.61 7.77
N PHE A 106 0.06 15.44 7.93
CA PHE A 106 -1.35 15.31 8.32
C PHE A 106 -1.49 15.47 9.84
N LEU A 107 -2.23 16.48 10.28
CA LEU A 107 -2.46 16.80 11.69
C LEU A 107 -3.94 16.61 12.04
N SER A 108 -4.23 16.08 13.24
CA SER A 108 -5.59 16.08 13.78
C SER A 108 -6.10 17.51 13.94
N VAL A 109 -7.35 17.77 13.56
CA VAL A 109 -7.98 19.08 13.79
C VAL A 109 -8.28 19.37 15.27
N TYR A 110 -8.16 18.38 16.15
CA TYR A 110 -8.43 18.52 17.58
C TYR A 110 -7.18 18.76 18.44
N ASP A 111 -5.98 18.62 17.89
CA ASP A 111 -4.73 18.97 18.58
C ASP A 111 -4.62 20.50 18.61
N ARG A 112 -4.90 21.08 19.77
CA ARG A 112 -4.75 22.52 20.08
C ARG A 112 -3.36 22.83 20.60
#